data_AF-A0A7S2NHC9-F1
#
_entry.id   AF-A0A7S2NHC9-F1
#
_cell.length_a   1.000
_cell.length_b   1.000
_cell.length_c   1.000
_cell.angle_alpha   90.00
_cell.angle_beta   90.00
_cell.angle_gamma   90.00
#
_symmetry.space_group_name_H-M   'P 1'
#
loop_
_entity.id
_entity.type
_entity.pdbx_description
1 polymer ?
#
loop_
_entity_poly.entity_id
_entity_poly.type
_entity_poly.pdbx_seq_one_letter_code
_entity_poly.pdbx_strand_id
1 'polypeptide(L)'
;VILFALVCGYLPFEDQNHTELYKKILAADYEMPNFVSKEVADLIAGMLTTDPTQRMKLDEIRQHVWYCQIPEASLIDRQEDGQLDEDILEQLDSYGFPREYATKCLKTNKHNHVTTTYHLIREKRHRARAEGSKASKVASRVIADL
;
A
#
# COMPACT_ATOMS: atom_id res chain seq x y z
N VAL A 1 -4.40 15.60 -4.08
CA VAL A 1 -3.53 16.22 -5.11
C VAL A 1 -2.79 15.17 -5.94
N ILE A 2 -1.97 14.29 -5.36
CA ILE A 2 -1.16 13.31 -6.12
C ILE A 2 -1.99 12.44 -7.07
N LEU A 3 -3.15 11.95 -6.61
CA LEU A 3 -4.05 11.14 -7.45
C LEU A 3 -4.45 11.86 -8.75
N PHE A 4 -4.84 13.13 -8.67
CA PHE A 4 -5.18 13.93 -9.85
C PHE A 4 -3.98 14.02 -10.82
N ALA A 5 -2.77 14.28 -10.31
CA ALA A 5 -1.59 14.38 -11.15
C ALA A 5 -1.25 13.06 -11.86
N LEU A 6 -1.47 11.92 -11.22
CA LEU A 6 -1.27 10.61 -11.83
C LEU A 6 -2.30 10.29 -12.92
N VAL A 7 -3.55 10.74 -12.74
CA VAL A 7 -4.64 10.48 -13.70
C VAL A 7 -4.60 11.45 -14.87
N CYS A 8 -4.37 12.73 -14.61
CA CYS A 8 -4.47 13.80 -15.59
C CYS A 8 -3.11 14.17 -16.22
N GLY A 9 -1.99 13.86 -15.55
CA GLY A 9 -0.64 14.20 -16.02
C GLY A 9 -0.20 15.64 -15.71
N TYR A 10 -0.99 16.41 -14.96
CA TYR A 10 -0.70 17.79 -14.56
C TYR A 10 -1.28 18.11 -13.18
N LEU A 11 -0.90 19.23 -12.57
CA LEU A 11 -1.36 19.60 -11.22
C LEU A 11 -2.77 20.21 -11.26
N PRO A 12 -3.63 19.92 -10.25
CA PRO A 12 -4.96 20.52 -10.19
C PRO A 12 -4.93 22.04 -9.94
N PHE A 13 -3.87 22.53 -9.28
CA PHE A 13 -3.67 23.95 -8.99
C PHE A 13 -2.27 24.36 -9.42
N GLU A 14 -2.18 25.29 -10.36
CA GLU A 14 -0.93 25.87 -10.82
C GLU A 14 -1.16 27.33 -11.23
N ASP A 15 -0.23 28.20 -10.87
CA ASP A 15 -0.22 29.60 -11.28
C ASP A 15 1.20 30.18 -11.16
N GLN A 16 1.53 31.17 -11.99
CA GLN A 16 2.79 31.90 -11.91
C GLN A 16 2.83 32.83 -10.70
N ASN A 17 1.66 33.32 -10.26
CA ASN A 17 1.53 34.16 -9.08
C ASN A 17 1.06 33.32 -7.88
N HIS A 18 1.89 33.25 -6.84
CA HIS A 18 1.55 32.54 -5.61
C HIS A 18 0.23 32.99 -4.99
N THR A 19 -0.12 34.27 -5.08
CA THR A 19 -1.41 34.79 -4.58
C THR A 19 -2.60 34.17 -5.30
N GLU A 20 -2.53 34.04 -6.61
CA GLU A 20 -3.60 33.41 -7.41
C GLU A 20 -3.63 31.90 -7.21
N LEU A 21 -2.46 31.25 -7.09
CA LEU A 21 -2.37 29.84 -6.69
C LEU A 21 -3.09 29.57 -5.37
N TYR A 22 -2.83 30.39 -4.34
CA TYR A 22 -3.49 30.23 -3.05
C TYR A 22 -5.00 30.45 -3.13
N LYS A 23 -5.46 31.41 -3.94
CA LYS A 23 -6.90 31.59 -4.19
C LYS A 23 -7.53 30.35 -4.81
N LYS A 24 -6.89 29.76 -5.84
CA LYS A 24 -7.36 28.51 -6.47
C LYS A 24 -7.41 27.36 -5.47
N ILE A 25 -6.38 27.20 -4.64
CA ILE A 25 -6.34 26.16 -3.59
C ILE A 25 -7.46 26.35 -2.57
N LEU A 26 -7.67 27.59 -2.09
CA LEU A 26 -8.70 27.90 -1.09
C LEU A 26 -10.11 27.75 -1.65
N ALA A 27 -10.30 28.01 -2.95
CA ALA A 27 -11.56 27.81 -3.65
C ALA A 27 -11.78 26.36 -4.12
N ALA A 28 -10.74 25.51 -4.06
CA ALA A 28 -10.67 24.25 -4.79
C ALA A 28 -11.08 24.39 -6.27
N ASP A 29 -10.58 25.45 -6.90
CA ASP A 29 -10.81 25.75 -8.31
C ASP A 29 -9.89 24.91 -9.21
N TYR A 30 -10.41 23.79 -9.70
CA TYR A 30 -9.77 22.91 -10.67
C TYR A 30 -10.83 22.31 -11.59
N GLU A 31 -10.45 22.01 -12.83
CA GLU A 31 -11.35 21.40 -13.81
C GLU A 31 -11.05 19.91 -13.98
N MET A 32 -12.12 19.11 -14.07
CA MET A 32 -12.02 17.69 -14.35
C MET A 32 -12.06 17.44 -15.86
N PRO A 33 -11.04 16.83 -16.48
CA PRO A 33 -11.05 16.52 -17.90
C PRO A 33 -12.09 15.48 -18.29
N ASN A 34 -12.60 15.57 -19.52
CA ASN A 34 -13.63 14.67 -20.05
C ASN A 34 -13.17 13.21 -20.22
N PHE A 35 -11.86 12.96 -20.27
CA PHE A 35 -11.32 11.59 -20.37
C PHE A 35 -11.32 10.85 -19.03
N VAL A 36 -11.56 11.56 -17.92
CA VAL A 36 -11.55 11.00 -16.59
C VAL A 36 -12.88 10.30 -16.31
N SER A 37 -12.82 9.06 -15.79
CA SER A 37 -14.03 8.32 -15.45
C SER A 37 -14.78 8.98 -14.29
N LYS A 38 -16.09 8.75 -14.20
CA LYS A 38 -16.93 9.36 -13.15
C LYS A 38 -16.50 8.91 -11.75
N GLU A 39 -16.07 7.65 -11.62
CA GLU A 39 -15.69 7.05 -10.34
C GLU A 39 -14.42 7.69 -9.77
N VAL A 40 -13.39 7.93 -10.60
CA VAL A 40 -12.18 8.61 -10.09
C VAL A 40 -12.40 10.11 -9.91
N ALA A 41 -13.25 10.73 -10.74
CA ALA A 41 -13.63 12.13 -10.58
C ALA A 41 -14.33 12.36 -9.24
N ASP A 42 -15.26 11.47 -8.85
CA ASP A 42 -15.96 11.50 -7.56
C ASP A 42 -14.98 11.37 -6.38
N LEU A 43 -14.05 10.40 -6.47
CA LEU A 43 -13.01 10.22 -5.46
C LEU A 43 -12.11 11.46 -5.31
N ILE A 44 -11.66 12.03 -6.43
CA ILE A 44 -10.83 13.23 -6.42
C ILE A 44 -11.60 14.41 -5.81
N ALA A 45 -12.88 14.57 -6.15
CA ALA A 45 -13.73 15.61 -5.60
C ALA A 45 -13.84 15.52 -4.07
N GLY A 46 -14.08 14.33 -3.52
CA GLY A 46 -14.10 14.10 -2.07
C GLY A 46 -12.75 14.35 -1.39
N MET A 47 -11.63 14.08 -2.08
CA MET A 47 -10.29 14.32 -1.56
C MET A 47 -9.86 15.80 -1.61
N LEU A 48 -10.33 16.55 -2.60
CA LEU A 48 -10.00 17.96 -2.82
C LEU A 48 -11.04 18.93 -2.21
N THR A 49 -11.88 18.46 -1.29
CA THR A 49 -12.79 19.30 -0.51
C THR A 49 -12.04 20.32 0.34
N THR A 50 -12.46 21.59 0.26
CA THR A 50 -11.87 22.73 0.97
C THR A 50 -12.03 22.59 2.49
N ASP A 51 -13.24 22.26 2.96
CA ASP A 51 -13.55 22.01 4.36
C ASP A 51 -12.94 20.67 4.82
N PRO A 52 -11.99 20.66 5.77
CA PRO A 52 -11.38 19.45 6.29
C PRO A 52 -12.37 18.50 6.99
N THR A 53 -13.49 19.00 7.51
CA THR A 53 -14.50 18.19 8.20
C THR A 53 -15.38 17.41 7.23
N GLN A 54 -15.57 17.94 6.02
CA GLN A 54 -16.31 17.32 4.93
C GLN A 54 -15.40 16.58 3.94
N ARG A 55 -14.09 16.71 4.09
CA ARG A 55 -13.11 16.01 3.26
C ARG A 55 -13.16 14.52 3.54
N MET A 56 -13.20 13.74 2.46
CA MET A 56 -13.24 12.28 2.53
C MET A 56 -12.05 11.75 3.34
N LYS A 57 -12.35 10.92 4.33
CA LYS A 57 -11.38 10.28 5.21
C LYS A 57 -10.80 9.03 4.56
N LEU A 58 -9.67 8.57 5.09
CA LEU A 58 -8.98 7.40 4.55
C LEU A 58 -9.85 6.13 4.54
N ASP A 59 -10.66 5.91 5.58
CA ASP A 59 -11.55 4.76 5.67
C ASP A 59 -12.63 4.76 4.59
N GLU A 60 -13.13 5.96 4.23
CA GLU A 60 -14.11 6.16 3.16
C GLU A 60 -13.44 5.95 1.80
N ILE A 61 -12.23 6.46 1.60
CA ILE A 61 -11.42 6.24 0.39
C ILE A 61 -11.19 4.74 0.15
N ARG A 62 -10.85 3.98 1.21
CA ARG A 62 -10.60 2.53 1.13
C ARG A 62 -11.83 1.72 0.72
N GLN A 63 -13.03 2.27 0.95
CA GLN A 63 -14.32 1.66 0.59
C GLN A 63 -14.86 2.19 -0.74
N HIS A 64 -14.21 3.19 -1.33
CA HIS A 64 -14.67 3.84 -2.54
C HIS A 64 -14.59 2.89 -3.75
N VAL A 65 -15.61 2.90 -4.61
CA VAL A 65 -15.73 2.00 -5.78
C VAL A 65 -14.46 2.00 -6.61
N TRP A 66 -13.93 3.18 -6.95
CA TRP A 66 -12.70 3.30 -7.74
C TRP A 66 -11.48 2.65 -7.06
N TYR A 67 -11.35 2.78 -5.73
CA TYR A 67 -10.25 2.17 -4.98
C TYR A 67 -10.36 0.64 -4.96
N CYS A 68 -11.57 0.12 -4.82
CA CYS A 68 -11.85 -1.31 -4.77
C CYS A 68 -11.75 -2.02 -6.13
N GLN A 69 -11.56 -1.31 -7.24
CA GLN A 69 -11.39 -1.93 -8.57
C GLN A 69 -10.15 -2.81 -8.68
N ILE A 70 -9.13 -2.57 -7.84
CA ILE A 70 -7.89 -3.35 -7.82
C ILE A 70 -7.72 -3.98 -6.44
N PRO A 71 -8.14 -5.25 -6.25
CA PRO A 71 -8.04 -5.94 -4.96
C PRO A 71 -6.61 -5.97 -4.39
N GLU A 72 -5.62 -6.05 -5.28
CA GLU A 72 -4.18 -6.11 -4.95
C GLU A 72 -3.58 -4.75 -4.53
N ALA A 73 -4.28 -3.64 -4.82
CA ALA A 73 -3.86 -2.28 -4.48
C ALA A 73 -4.48 -1.77 -3.19
N SER A 74 -5.46 -2.50 -2.62
CA SER A 74 -5.65 -2.45 -1.18
C SER A 74 -4.30 -2.84 -0.60
N LEU A 75 -3.56 -1.85 -0.12
CA LEU A 75 -2.45 -2.10 0.78
C LEU A 75 -3.17 -2.78 1.94
N ILE A 76 -3.23 -4.11 1.89
CA ILE A 76 -3.52 -4.95 3.03
C ILE A 76 -2.63 -4.29 4.07
N ASP A 77 -3.24 -3.59 5.03
CA ASP A 77 -2.52 -3.14 6.20
C ASP A 77 -1.69 -4.35 6.52
N ARG A 78 -0.37 -4.22 6.44
CA ARG A 78 0.52 -5.29 6.85
C ARG A 78 0.31 -5.28 8.36
N GLN A 79 -0.85 -5.76 8.80
CA GLN A 79 -1.10 -6.30 10.09
C GLN A 79 0.05 -7.28 10.14
N GLU A 80 1.06 -6.89 10.91
CA GLU A 80 1.83 -7.89 11.60
C GLU A 80 0.77 -8.64 12.39
N ASP A 81 0.12 -9.59 11.72
CA ASP A 81 -0.63 -10.63 12.36
C ASP A 81 0.35 -11.09 13.42
N GLY A 82 0.03 -10.81 14.69
CA GLY A 82 0.90 -11.13 15.83
C GLY A 82 1.20 -12.64 15.93
N GLN A 83 0.70 -13.42 14.96
CA GLN A 83 1.11 -14.74 14.60
C GLN A 83 2.55 -14.73 14.08
N LEU A 84 3.46 -14.81 15.03
CA LEU A 84 4.86 -15.10 14.76
C LEU A 84 4.97 -16.48 14.11
N ASP A 85 5.75 -16.59 13.05
CA ASP A 85 6.00 -17.86 12.36
C ASP A 85 6.94 -18.70 13.23
N GLU A 86 6.40 -19.78 13.80
CA GLU A 86 7.10 -20.68 14.70
C GLU A 86 8.35 -21.29 14.07
N ASP A 87 8.28 -21.63 12.79
CA ASP A 87 9.39 -22.19 12.04
C ASP A 87 10.51 -21.14 11.82
N ILE A 88 10.20 -19.84 11.86
CA ILE A 88 11.21 -18.76 11.80
C ILE A 88 11.82 -18.55 13.18
N LEU A 89 11.02 -18.64 14.24
CA LEU A 89 11.50 -18.56 15.62
C LEU A 89 12.48 -19.70 15.95
N GLU A 90 12.21 -20.92 15.47
CA GLU A 90 13.16 -22.03 15.59
C GLU A 90 14.46 -21.77 14.82
N GLN A 91 14.37 -21.18 13.62
CA GLN A 91 15.57 -20.79 12.88
C GLN A 91 16.38 -19.71 13.60
N LEU A 92 15.71 -18.74 14.24
CA LEU A 92 16.39 -17.73 15.05
C LEU A 92 17.12 -18.35 16.24
N ASP A 93 16.52 -19.36 16.88
CA ASP A 93 17.16 -20.09 17.98
C ASP A 93 18.44 -20.78 17.51
N SER A 94 18.41 -21.38 16.31
CA SER A 94 19.60 -21.99 15.68
C SER A 94 20.72 -20.99 15.35
N TYR A 95 20.37 -19.71 15.10
CA TYR A 95 21.33 -18.63 14.87
C TYR A 95 21.84 -17.98 16.17
N GLY A 96 21.44 -18.49 17.34
CA GLY A 96 21.86 -17.99 18.64
C GLY A 96 20.99 -16.86 19.20
N PHE A 97 19.78 -16.67 18.67
CA PHE A 97 18.80 -15.72 19.21
C PHE A 97 17.70 -16.47 19.97
N PRO A 98 17.69 -16.45 21.31
CA PRO A 98 16.71 -17.18 22.10
C PRO A 98 15.28 -16.81 21.72
N ARG A 99 14.43 -17.82 21.50
CA ARG A 99 13.03 -17.64 21.12
C ARG A 99 12.27 -16.66 22.02
N GLU A 100 12.47 -16.71 23.33
CA GLU A 100 11.82 -15.81 24.29
C GLU A 100 12.21 -14.35 24.07
N TYR A 101 13.51 -14.11 23.81
CA TYR A 101 14.04 -12.78 23.55
C TYR A 101 13.56 -12.24 22.20
N ALA A 102 13.57 -13.06 21.15
CA ALA A 102 13.04 -12.70 19.84
C ALA A 102 11.55 -12.36 19.92
N THR A 103 10.75 -13.21 20.58
CA THR A 103 9.31 -13.00 20.78
C THR A 103 9.03 -11.69 21.53
N LYS A 104 9.82 -11.40 22.59
CA LYS A 104 9.71 -10.15 23.33
C LYS A 104 10.05 -8.94 22.45
N CYS A 105 11.12 -9.02 21.65
CA CYS A 105 11.53 -7.93 20.77
C CYS A 105 10.48 -7.66 19.67
N LEU A 106 9.89 -8.70 19.11
CA LEU A 106 8.84 -8.61 18.09
C LEU A 106 7.54 -8.04 18.69
N LYS A 107 7.11 -8.52 19.86
CA LYS A 107 5.91 -7.99 20.55
C LYS A 107 6.07 -6.54 21.04
N THR A 108 7.29 -6.12 21.37
CA THR A 108 7.58 -4.73 21.77
C THR A 108 7.89 -3.82 20.57
N ASN A 109 7.73 -4.33 19.34
CA ASN A 109 8.05 -3.64 18.10
C ASN A 109 9.44 -2.97 18.12
N LYS A 110 10.43 -3.63 18.70
CA LYS A 110 11.80 -3.13 18.76
C LYS A 110 12.46 -3.28 17.40
N HIS A 111 13.13 -2.24 16.92
CA HIS A 111 13.89 -2.29 15.67
C HIS A 111 15.35 -2.61 15.99
N ASN A 112 15.71 -3.89 16.04
CA ASN A 112 17.03 -4.37 16.40
C ASN A 112 17.49 -5.50 15.46
N HIS A 113 18.72 -5.96 15.62
CA HIS A 113 19.27 -7.02 14.77
C HIS A 113 18.46 -8.33 14.81
N VAL A 114 17.77 -8.64 15.92
CA VAL A 114 16.92 -9.84 16.05
C VAL A 114 15.64 -9.70 15.24
N THR A 115 14.92 -8.58 15.37
CA THR A 115 13.70 -8.34 14.58
C THR A 115 14.02 -8.17 13.11
N THR A 116 15.13 -7.49 12.77
CA THR A 116 15.62 -7.42 11.39
C THR A 116 15.87 -8.82 10.82
N THR A 117 16.54 -9.71 11.56
CA THR A 117 16.80 -11.08 11.12
C THR A 117 15.50 -11.86 10.91
N TYR A 118 14.53 -11.72 11.83
CA TYR A 118 13.20 -12.32 11.69
C TYR A 118 12.52 -11.88 10.39
N HIS A 119 12.45 -10.56 10.12
CA HIS A 119 11.80 -10.04 8.93
C HIS A 119 12.52 -10.45 7.63
N LEU A 120 13.86 -10.50 7.64
CA LEU A 120 14.65 -10.95 6.49
C LEU A 120 14.40 -12.43 6.16
N ILE A 121 14.33 -13.30 7.18
CA ILE A 121 14.03 -14.72 6.99
C ILE A 121 12.59 -14.89 6.49
N ARG A 122 11.64 -14.15 7.06
CA ARG A 122 10.24 -14.15 6.63
C ARG A 122 10.10 -13.75 5.17
N GLU A 123 10.73 -12.65 4.78
CA GLU A 123 10.73 -12.16 3.40
C GLU A 123 11.39 -13.17 2.43
N LYS A 124 12.52 -13.77 2.81
CA LYS A 124 13.19 -14.81 2.02
C LYS A 124 12.27 -16.01 1.75
N ARG A 125 11.51 -16.46 2.76
CA ARG A 125 10.53 -17.56 2.61
C ARG A 125 9.37 -17.17 1.70
N HIS A 126 8.85 -15.95 1.81
CA HIS A 126 7.79 -15.46 0.92
C HIS A 126 8.24 -15.42 -0.54
N ARG A 127 9.47 -14.97 -0.81
CA ARG A 127 10.04 -14.97 -2.17
C ARG A 127 10.21 -16.37 -2.73
N ALA A 128 10.76 -17.30 -1.95
CA ALA A 128 10.91 -18.70 -2.36
C ALA A 128 9.55 -19.37 -2.69
N ARG A 129 8.51 -19.10 -1.89
CA ARG A 129 7.14 -19.59 -2.16
C ARG A 129 6.53 -18.96 -3.43
N ALA A 130 6.76 -17.67 -3.65
CA ALA A 130 6.29 -16.97 -4.85
C ALA A 130 6.99 -17.48 -6.13
N GLU A 131 8.29 -17.77 -6.05
CA GLU A 131 9.07 -18.35 -7.16
C GLU A 131 8.64 -19.79 -7.47
N GLY A 132 8.40 -20.61 -6.45
CA GLY A 132 7.88 -21.97 -6.63
C GLY A 132 6.48 -22.02 -7.26
N SER A 133 5.60 -21.08 -6.91
CA SER A 133 4.26 -20.96 -7.50
C SER A 133 4.30 -20.50 -8.97
N LYS A 134 5.24 -19.60 -9.31
CA LYS A 134 5.49 -19.20 -10.71
C LYS A 134 6.04 -20.38 -11.54
N ALA A 135 6.99 -21.14 -11.00
CA ALA A 135 7.55 -22.32 -11.67
C ALA A 135 6.49 -23.42 -11.90
N SER A 136 5.62 -23.67 -10.90
CA SER A 136 4.54 -24.65 -11.04
C SER A 136 3.48 -24.26 -12.07
N LYS A 137 3.10 -22.97 -12.16
CA LYS A 137 2.16 -22.49 -13.19
C LYS A 137 2.73 -22.58 -14.61
N VAL A 138 4.03 -22.34 -14.77
CA VAL A 138 4.72 -22.48 -16.07
C VAL A 138 4.77 -23.95 -16.49
N ALA A 139 5.11 -24.86 -15.57
CA ALA A 139 5.14 -26.29 -15.86
C ALA A 139 3.76 -26.85 -16.24
N SER A 140 2.68 -26.46 -15.55
CA SER A 140 1.32 -26.90 -15.87
C SER A 140 0.83 -26.41 -17.24
N ARG A 141 1.30 -25.24 -17.70
CA ARG A 141 0.94 -24.70 -19.02
C ARG A 141 1.66 -25.42 -20.15
N VAL A 142 2.93 -25.78 -19.96
CA VAL A 142 3.70 -26.56 -20.93
C VAL A 142 3.16 -27.99 -21.11
N ILE A 143 2.62 -28.61 -20.05
CA ILE A 143 2.01 -29.94 -20.14
C ILE A 143 0.63 -29.89 -20.82
N ALA A 144 -0.11 -28.78 -20.75
CA ALA A 144 -1.41 -28.64 -21.41
C ALA A 144 -1.30 -28.35 -22.92
N ASP A 145 -0.13 -27.92 -23.40
CA ASP A 145 0.16 -27.61 -24.81
C ASP A 145 0.81 -28.82 -25.55
N LEU A 146 0.87 -30.00 -24.93
CA LEU A 146 1.32 -31.30 -25.49
C LEU A 146 0.15 -32.27 -25.65
#